data_AF-A0A6F8U2R4-F1
#
_entry.id   AF-A0A6F8U2R4-F1
#
_cell.length_a   1.000
_cell.length_b   1.000
_cell.length_c   1.000
_cell.angle_alpha   90.00
_cell.angle_beta   90.00
_cell.angle_gamma   90.00
#
_symmetry.space_group_name_H-M   'P 1'
#
loop_
_entity.id
_entity.type
_entity.pdbx_description
1 polymer ?
#
loop_
_entity_poly.entity_id
_entity_poly.type
_entity_poly.pdbx_seq_one_letter_code
_entity_poly.pdbx_strand_id
1 'polypeptide(L)'
;MTKEKNPRHEDAGAKYSFTIITARNPARLTKTMTFKEDGEIEKASGGQLLRGHAEVWTAESLNDFAEVLASLGHDQALTYGRPAADSVRIVTKKAYQRAGSPDNLVPRDNEHFQFPTSGGVFFIDYDPEDGTTSKGADEVYTALCAAVPGLQDKGHIRWLSSSSNIVNMVSGEDLTGERGRRFYFFTTNASDIPRAGAALITYLWAAGYGYIKVSKAGALLERTIVDGVVWQPERLDFAAGAYCVKPLEQQRGAPSVVGGPPLDTRRDIPDPPTEIVRLAEQNKAAAKAAIRPEAEAAKIRFIETRASEMEAQSGGNIEQHRQTVRRAVESGALVGAYPLTVQFAGKLQPVTVEGVIADPDTYNGCLTCDPLDDEYDNGRLVGKLYLKGTTPRLFTFRHNRTFTLVRDLVRVQIVTGRTADATERVLQELNSFPDVFDFGGGVVQVASGNVYRQDRASLRQLIGGRFQFYRTKTQPNGGTVEIALEPPNAILDAILSNGTQRQLKRLTAVISAPVMRLDGHLLTAEGYDPDTCLVLELAQ
;
A
#
# COMPACT_ATOMS: atom_id res chain seq x y z
N MET A 1 -56.66 -7.28 8.33
CA MET A 1 -57.07 -7.07 6.92
C MET A 1 -55.92 -7.52 6.03
N THR A 2 -56.11 -8.69 5.46
CA THR A 2 -55.26 -9.34 4.45
C THR A 2 -55.14 -8.43 3.23
N LYS A 3 -53.92 -7.99 2.90
CA LYS A 3 -53.63 -7.31 1.64
C LYS A 3 -53.25 -8.35 0.58
N GLU A 4 -54.08 -8.39 -0.45
CA GLU A 4 -53.92 -9.20 -1.65
C GLU A 4 -52.63 -8.83 -2.41
N LYS A 5 -51.94 -9.87 -2.88
CA LYS A 5 -50.84 -9.80 -3.84
C LYS A 5 -51.41 -9.47 -5.22
N ASN A 6 -50.95 -8.39 -5.83
CA ASN A 6 -51.03 -8.16 -7.29
C ASN A 6 -49.72 -8.63 -7.97
N PRO A 7 -49.69 -8.84 -9.29
CA PRO A 7 -49.28 -10.09 -9.91
C PRO A 7 -47.76 -10.22 -10.09
N ARG A 8 -47.34 -11.48 -10.15
CA ARG A 8 -45.98 -11.99 -10.26
C ARG A 8 -45.32 -11.52 -11.57
N HIS A 9 -44.22 -10.79 -11.45
CA HIS A 9 -43.10 -10.95 -12.39
C HIS A 9 -42.25 -12.13 -11.88
N GLU A 10 -41.86 -12.99 -12.80
CA GLU A 10 -41.10 -14.23 -12.57
C GLU A 10 -39.71 -13.94 -12.00
N ASP A 11 -39.60 -13.93 -10.66
CA ASP A 11 -38.30 -14.04 -9.96
C ASP A 11 -38.46 -14.73 -8.60
N ALA A 12 -39.45 -15.63 -8.49
CA ALA A 12 -39.71 -16.39 -7.26
C ALA A 12 -38.65 -17.49 -7.06
N GLY A 13 -37.50 -17.13 -6.49
CA GLY A 13 -36.52 -18.09 -5.96
C GLY A 13 -35.04 -17.71 -6.05
N ALA A 14 -34.68 -16.62 -6.74
CA ALA A 14 -33.27 -16.19 -6.83
C ALA A 14 -32.83 -15.51 -5.52
N LYS A 15 -31.75 -16.01 -4.91
CA LYS A 15 -31.13 -15.42 -3.71
C LYS A 15 -29.78 -14.81 -4.05
N TYR A 16 -29.61 -13.55 -3.69
CA TYR A 16 -28.38 -12.79 -3.90
C TYR A 16 -27.67 -12.62 -2.58
N SER A 17 -26.45 -13.16 -2.48
CA SER A 17 -25.71 -13.14 -1.22
C SER A 17 -24.75 -11.96 -1.11
N PHE A 18 -24.56 -11.53 0.14
CA PHE A 18 -23.55 -10.57 0.56
C PHE A 18 -23.19 -10.87 2.02
N THR A 19 -22.12 -10.27 2.54
CA THR A 19 -21.67 -10.50 3.91
C THR A 19 -21.76 -9.19 4.68
N ILE A 20 -22.37 -9.21 5.86
CA ILE A 20 -22.31 -8.09 6.81
C ILE A 20 -21.18 -8.36 7.78
N ILE A 21 -20.28 -7.39 7.93
CA ILE A 21 -19.20 -7.40 8.90
C ILE A 21 -19.52 -6.41 10.02
N THR A 22 -19.62 -6.91 11.25
CA THR A 22 -19.80 -6.11 12.45
C THR A 22 -18.47 -6.02 13.22
N ALA A 23 -17.94 -4.81 13.38
CA ALA A 23 -16.67 -4.57 14.04
C ALA A 23 -16.78 -4.67 15.56
N ARG A 24 -15.73 -5.20 16.18
CA ARG A 24 -15.52 -5.19 17.63
C ARG A 24 -14.29 -4.37 18.02
N ASN A 25 -13.29 -4.36 17.15
CA ASN A 25 -12.14 -3.47 17.24
C ASN A 25 -11.75 -3.03 15.82
N PRO A 26 -11.88 -1.73 15.48
CA PRO A 26 -12.44 -0.63 16.28
C PRO A 26 -13.93 -0.83 16.60
N ALA A 27 -14.46 -0.04 17.54
CA ALA A 27 -15.89 -0.06 17.92
C ALA A 27 -16.81 0.61 16.88
N ARG A 28 -16.23 1.22 15.84
CA ARG A 28 -16.92 1.92 14.77
C ARG A 28 -16.13 1.73 13.47
N LEU A 29 -16.81 1.62 12.35
CA LEU A 29 -16.20 1.60 11.01
C LEU A 29 -16.50 2.86 10.20
N THR A 30 -17.61 3.53 10.47
CA THR A 30 -18.00 4.72 9.73
C THR A 30 -17.14 5.95 10.07
N LYS A 31 -17.11 6.90 9.13
CA LYS A 31 -16.48 8.20 9.34
C LYS A 31 -17.19 8.96 10.46
N THR A 32 -16.44 9.73 11.22
CA THR A 32 -16.97 10.71 12.18
C THR A 32 -16.87 12.11 11.63
N MET A 33 -17.96 12.85 11.83
CA MET A 33 -18.05 14.26 11.51
C MET A 33 -18.11 15.05 12.81
N THR A 34 -17.16 15.96 12.98
CA THR A 34 -17.01 16.86 14.16
C THR A 34 -16.75 18.27 13.69
N PHE A 35 -16.94 19.26 14.57
CA PHE A 35 -16.37 20.59 14.37
C PHE A 35 -14.96 20.65 14.94
N LYS A 36 -14.07 21.35 14.24
CA LYS A 36 -12.81 21.85 14.77
C LYS A 36 -13.04 23.06 15.67
N GLU A 37 -12.01 23.47 16.39
CA GLU A 37 -12.02 24.68 17.21
C GLU A 37 -12.27 25.97 16.41
N ASP A 38 -11.88 26.00 15.14
CA ASP A 38 -12.08 27.12 14.20
C ASP A 38 -13.50 27.16 13.60
N GLY A 39 -14.35 26.18 13.90
CA GLY A 39 -15.71 26.08 13.38
C GLY A 39 -15.82 25.35 12.03
N GLU A 40 -14.73 24.88 11.43
CA GLU A 40 -14.79 24.03 10.23
C GLU A 40 -15.18 22.59 10.58
N ILE A 41 -15.76 21.87 9.60
CA ILE A 41 -16.04 20.44 9.74
C ILE A 41 -14.75 19.61 9.58
N GLU A 42 -14.51 18.71 10.51
CA GLU A 42 -13.47 17.68 10.46
C GLU A 42 -14.07 16.31 10.19
N LYS A 43 -13.34 15.51 9.40
CA LYS A 43 -13.70 14.13 9.08
C LYS A 43 -12.62 13.20 9.64
N ALA A 44 -13.00 12.32 10.55
CA ALA A 44 -12.12 11.27 11.08
C ALA A 44 -12.54 9.89 10.54
N SER A 45 -11.58 9.04 10.18
CA SER A 45 -11.86 7.67 9.72
C SER A 45 -12.34 6.77 10.87
N GLY A 46 -13.03 5.66 10.54
CA GLY A 46 -13.45 4.67 11.54
C GLY A 46 -12.31 3.79 12.07
N GLY A 47 -11.14 3.83 11.43
CA GLY A 47 -10.01 2.96 11.73
C GLY A 47 -9.99 1.67 10.92
N GLN A 48 -9.07 0.76 11.26
CA GLN A 48 -8.86 -0.49 10.55
C GLN A 48 -9.50 -1.66 11.30
N LEU A 49 -10.33 -2.46 10.64
CA LEU A 49 -10.92 -3.67 11.23
C LEU A 49 -9.84 -4.67 11.67
N LEU A 50 -9.61 -4.77 12.99
CA LEU A 50 -8.70 -5.72 13.61
C LEU A 50 -9.42 -6.96 14.15
N ARG A 51 -10.64 -6.77 14.66
CA ARG A 51 -11.52 -7.85 15.15
C ARG A 51 -12.97 -7.54 14.85
N GLY A 52 -13.73 -8.57 14.51
CA GLY A 52 -15.16 -8.45 14.23
C GLY A 52 -15.83 -9.80 14.00
N HIS A 53 -17.05 -9.74 13.49
CA HIS A 53 -17.84 -10.89 13.09
C HIS A 53 -18.31 -10.68 11.65
N ALA A 54 -18.27 -11.73 10.83
CA ALA A 54 -18.79 -11.71 9.47
C ALA A 54 -19.91 -12.73 9.35
N GLU A 55 -21.06 -12.30 8.84
CA GLU A 55 -22.26 -13.10 8.65
C GLU A 55 -22.73 -13.00 7.20
N VAL A 56 -23.04 -14.14 6.58
CA VAL A 56 -23.55 -14.22 5.21
C VAL A 56 -25.06 -14.03 5.24
N TRP A 57 -25.53 -13.08 4.44
CA TRP A 57 -26.93 -12.72 4.29
C TRP A 57 -27.37 -12.95 2.84
N THR A 58 -28.69 -13.04 2.64
CA THR A 58 -29.29 -13.13 1.31
C THR A 58 -30.46 -12.16 1.18
N ALA A 59 -30.59 -11.53 0.01
CA ALA A 59 -31.76 -10.79 -0.39
C ALA A 59 -32.46 -11.49 -1.57
N GLU A 60 -33.79 -11.42 -1.62
CA GLU A 60 -34.59 -11.93 -2.73
C GLU A 60 -34.97 -10.80 -3.71
N SER A 61 -34.97 -9.54 -3.23
CA SER A 61 -35.23 -8.36 -4.04
C SER A 61 -34.27 -7.19 -3.75
N LEU A 62 -34.17 -6.25 -4.70
CA LEU A 62 -33.42 -5.00 -4.48
C LEU A 62 -34.00 -4.16 -3.35
N ASN A 63 -35.31 -4.28 -3.07
CA ASN A 63 -35.93 -3.59 -1.93
C ASN A 63 -35.44 -4.19 -0.60
N ASP A 64 -35.36 -5.52 -0.51
CA ASP A 64 -34.85 -6.19 0.70
C ASP A 64 -33.41 -5.74 0.98
N PHE A 65 -32.58 -5.64 -0.07
CA PHE A 65 -31.21 -5.17 0.09
C PHE A 65 -31.12 -3.67 0.39
N ALA A 66 -32.02 -2.85 -0.16
CA ALA A 66 -32.13 -1.43 0.19
C ALA A 66 -32.49 -1.22 1.66
N GLU A 67 -33.38 -2.03 2.23
CA GLU A 67 -33.71 -2.02 3.65
C GLU A 67 -32.49 -2.37 4.51
N VAL A 68 -31.73 -3.39 4.12
CA VAL A 68 -30.47 -3.73 4.79
C VAL A 68 -29.50 -2.55 4.76
N LEU A 69 -29.26 -1.94 3.60
CA LEU A 69 -28.39 -0.77 3.44
C LEU A 69 -28.79 0.40 4.35
N ALA A 70 -30.10 0.64 4.50
CA ALA A 70 -30.63 1.69 5.36
C ALA A 70 -30.49 1.38 6.86
N SER A 71 -30.45 0.09 7.23
CA SER A 71 -30.38 -0.38 8.63
C SER A 71 -28.96 -0.55 9.19
N LEU A 72 -27.91 -0.40 8.37
CA LEU A 72 -26.53 -0.66 8.80
C LEU A 72 -26.11 0.24 9.96
N GLY A 73 -25.60 -0.37 11.03
CA GLY A 73 -25.00 0.31 12.17
C GLY A 73 -23.65 0.96 11.85
N HIS A 74 -23.20 1.88 12.71
CA HIS A 74 -21.92 2.58 12.52
C HIS A 74 -20.68 1.67 12.69
N ASP A 75 -20.84 0.51 13.29
CA ASP A 75 -19.85 -0.55 13.43
C ASP A 75 -19.95 -1.60 12.31
N GLN A 76 -20.85 -1.43 11.34
CA GLN A 76 -21.09 -2.37 10.27
C GLN A 76 -20.57 -1.88 8.91
N ALA A 77 -20.13 -2.84 8.10
CA ALA A 77 -19.77 -2.65 6.70
C ALA A 77 -20.15 -3.92 5.91
N LEU A 78 -20.24 -3.80 4.59
CA LEU A 78 -20.56 -4.92 3.71
C LEU A 78 -19.29 -5.45 3.05
N THR A 79 -19.29 -6.74 2.69
CA THR A 79 -18.42 -7.31 1.66
C THR A 79 -19.26 -8.14 0.71
N TYR A 80 -18.78 -8.34 -0.51
CA TYR A 80 -19.54 -9.05 -1.54
C TYR A 80 -18.96 -10.43 -1.89
N GLY A 81 -17.76 -10.74 -1.38
CA GLY A 81 -17.35 -12.11 -1.16
C GLY A 81 -17.91 -12.66 0.15
N ARG A 82 -17.86 -13.99 0.26
CA ARG A 82 -18.30 -14.75 1.44
C ARG A 82 -17.16 -15.58 2.03
N PRO A 83 -17.15 -15.77 3.36
CA PRO A 83 -16.34 -16.81 3.99
C PRO A 83 -16.86 -18.21 3.65
N ALA A 84 -16.05 -19.23 3.95
CA ALA A 84 -16.42 -20.63 3.72
C ALA A 84 -17.63 -21.09 4.56
N ALA A 85 -17.81 -20.51 5.76
CA ALA A 85 -18.96 -20.72 6.61
C ALA A 85 -19.83 -19.46 6.68
N ASP A 86 -21.13 -19.62 6.95
CA ASP A 86 -22.09 -18.50 6.99
C ASP A 86 -21.81 -17.50 8.12
N SER A 87 -21.01 -17.89 9.11
CA SER A 87 -20.71 -17.07 10.29
C SER A 87 -19.29 -17.36 10.78
N VAL A 88 -18.43 -16.34 10.78
CA VAL A 88 -17.02 -16.46 11.18
C VAL A 88 -16.56 -15.27 12.01
N ARG A 89 -15.53 -15.47 12.85
CA ARG A 89 -14.86 -14.37 13.56
C ARG A 89 -13.72 -13.82 12.71
N ILE A 90 -13.61 -12.49 12.62
CA ILE A 90 -12.53 -11.80 11.91
C ILE A 90 -11.39 -11.50 12.86
N VAL A 91 -10.16 -11.78 12.43
CA VAL A 91 -8.91 -11.39 13.12
C VAL A 91 -7.84 -10.93 12.14
N THR A 92 -6.70 -10.46 12.66
CA THR A 92 -5.51 -10.22 11.85
C THR A 92 -4.83 -11.53 11.42
N LYS A 93 -4.15 -11.54 10.28
CA LYS A 93 -3.39 -12.71 9.78
C LYS A 93 -2.38 -13.26 10.81
N LYS A 94 -1.73 -12.36 11.57
CA LYS A 94 -0.82 -12.74 12.67
C LYS A 94 -1.53 -13.47 13.81
N ALA A 95 -2.74 -13.06 14.17
CA ALA A 95 -3.52 -13.71 15.21
C ALA A 95 -4.06 -15.07 14.74
N TYR A 96 -4.49 -15.17 13.49
CA TYR A 96 -4.89 -16.43 12.84
C TYR A 96 -3.77 -17.47 12.86
N GLN A 97 -2.58 -17.10 12.38
CA GLN A 97 -1.40 -17.99 12.37
C GLN A 97 -1.02 -18.46 13.77
N ARG A 98 -1.04 -17.55 14.77
CA ARG A 98 -0.76 -17.89 16.16
C ARG A 98 -1.78 -18.89 16.73
N ALA A 99 -3.02 -18.83 16.27
CA ALA A 99 -4.08 -19.73 16.71
C ALA A 99 -4.05 -21.11 16.04
N GLY A 100 -3.07 -21.38 15.15
CA GLY A 100 -2.97 -22.65 14.45
C GLY A 100 -3.95 -22.80 13.29
N SER A 101 -4.35 -21.68 12.67
CA SER A 101 -5.19 -21.66 11.47
C SER A 101 -6.59 -22.31 11.57
N PRO A 102 -7.40 -21.98 12.60
CA PRO A 102 -8.74 -22.56 12.78
C PRO A 102 -9.79 -22.05 11.76
N ASP A 103 -10.77 -22.88 11.43
CA ASP A 103 -11.80 -22.57 10.41
C ASP A 103 -12.78 -21.45 10.83
N ASN A 104 -13.08 -21.31 12.13
CA ASN A 104 -14.10 -20.37 12.64
C ASN A 104 -13.56 -18.96 12.97
N LEU A 105 -12.29 -18.72 12.68
CA LEU A 105 -11.57 -17.50 13.02
C LEU A 105 -10.61 -17.19 11.89
N VAL A 106 -11.00 -16.31 10.98
CA VAL A 106 -10.29 -16.11 9.71
C VAL A 106 -9.80 -14.67 9.56
N PRO A 107 -8.69 -14.45 8.82
CA PRO A 107 -8.36 -13.12 8.35
C PRO A 107 -9.32 -12.66 7.24
N ARG A 108 -9.50 -11.35 7.12
CA ARG A 108 -10.19 -10.72 5.98
C ARG A 108 -9.19 -10.59 4.83
N ASP A 109 -9.03 -11.65 4.04
CA ASP A 109 -8.19 -11.71 2.85
C ASP A 109 -8.83 -12.57 1.74
N ASN A 110 -8.24 -12.53 0.54
CA ASN A 110 -8.69 -13.27 -0.64
C ASN A 110 -8.62 -14.79 -0.52
N GLU A 111 -7.87 -15.33 0.45
CA GLU A 111 -7.81 -16.78 0.68
C GLU A 111 -9.09 -17.26 1.36
N HIS A 112 -9.63 -16.46 2.29
CA HIS A 112 -10.77 -16.84 3.12
C HIS A 112 -12.10 -16.25 2.64
N PHE A 113 -12.07 -15.20 1.81
CA PHE A 113 -13.26 -14.60 1.21
C PHE A 113 -13.24 -14.81 -0.29
N GLN A 114 -14.31 -15.39 -0.83
CA GLN A 114 -14.45 -15.62 -2.26
C GLN A 114 -15.81 -15.17 -2.78
N PHE A 115 -15.83 -14.71 -4.02
CA PHE A 115 -17.09 -14.47 -4.71
C PHE A 115 -17.77 -15.81 -5.03
N PRO A 116 -19.06 -16.00 -4.68
CA PRO A 116 -19.75 -17.25 -4.95
C PRO A 116 -20.09 -17.38 -6.44
N THR A 117 -20.23 -18.62 -6.91
CA THR A 117 -20.74 -18.90 -8.28
C THR A 117 -22.25 -18.67 -8.41
N SER A 118 -22.93 -18.38 -7.31
CA SER A 118 -24.35 -18.03 -7.24
C SER A 118 -24.57 -16.52 -7.41
N GLY A 119 -25.83 -16.10 -7.29
CA GLY A 119 -26.18 -14.69 -7.28
C GLY A 119 -25.50 -13.92 -6.14
N GLY A 120 -25.12 -12.67 -6.42
CA GLY A 120 -24.51 -11.75 -5.47
C GLY A 120 -24.64 -10.30 -5.91
N VAL A 121 -23.83 -9.42 -5.34
CA VAL A 121 -23.93 -7.97 -5.57
C VAL A 121 -22.68 -7.46 -6.27
N PHE A 122 -22.87 -6.93 -7.48
CA PHE A 122 -21.88 -6.13 -8.18
C PHE A 122 -22.10 -4.66 -7.81
N PHE A 123 -21.19 -4.11 -7.00
CA PHE A 123 -21.27 -2.70 -6.62
C PHE A 123 -20.26 -1.85 -7.35
N ILE A 124 -20.63 -0.60 -7.57
CA ILE A 124 -19.83 0.43 -8.22
C ILE A 124 -19.76 1.61 -7.25
N ASP A 125 -18.55 2.06 -6.94
CA ASP A 125 -18.31 3.23 -6.08
C ASP A 125 -17.83 4.40 -6.92
N TYR A 126 -18.66 5.45 -7.00
CA TYR A 126 -18.30 6.74 -7.56
C TYR A 126 -17.87 7.65 -6.42
N ASP A 127 -16.59 8.01 -6.38
CA ASP A 127 -16.03 8.93 -5.39
C ASP A 127 -15.31 10.09 -6.11
N PRO A 128 -15.95 11.27 -6.22
CA PRO A 128 -15.35 12.43 -6.86
C PRO A 128 -14.19 12.96 -6.02
N GLU A 129 -13.21 13.59 -6.66
CA GLU A 129 -12.11 14.21 -5.92
C GLU A 129 -12.61 15.34 -5.01
N ASP A 130 -11.98 15.49 -3.85
CA ASP A 130 -12.27 16.58 -2.92
C ASP A 130 -12.14 17.93 -3.64
N GLY A 131 -13.10 18.83 -3.38
CA GLY A 131 -13.17 20.14 -4.02
C GLY A 131 -13.81 20.16 -5.41
N THR A 132 -14.13 19.01 -6.00
CA THR A 132 -14.90 18.95 -7.25
C THR A 132 -16.41 18.86 -6.99
N THR A 133 -17.21 19.40 -7.91
CA THR A 133 -18.67 19.26 -7.87
C THR A 133 -19.04 17.81 -8.14
N SER A 134 -19.81 17.20 -7.24
CA SER A 134 -20.29 15.84 -7.44
C SER A 134 -21.32 15.79 -8.57
N LYS A 135 -21.16 14.82 -9.48
CA LYS A 135 -22.12 14.51 -10.53
C LYS A 135 -23.36 13.86 -9.94
N GLY A 136 -24.53 14.21 -10.45
CA GLY A 136 -25.82 13.63 -10.06
C GLY A 136 -25.94 12.13 -10.37
N ALA A 137 -26.94 11.45 -9.80
CA ALA A 137 -27.11 9.99 -9.98
C ALA A 137 -27.30 9.63 -11.45
N ASP A 138 -28.14 10.40 -12.15
CA ASP A 138 -28.43 10.17 -13.56
C ASP A 138 -27.23 10.45 -14.46
N GLU A 139 -26.40 11.44 -14.11
CA GLU A 139 -25.19 11.74 -14.88
C GLU A 139 -24.16 10.60 -14.76
N VAL A 140 -23.93 10.10 -13.56
CA VAL A 140 -23.02 8.96 -13.35
C VAL A 140 -23.58 7.70 -14.03
N TYR A 141 -24.87 7.41 -13.88
CA TYR A 141 -25.50 6.27 -14.52
C TYR A 141 -25.47 6.37 -16.05
N THR A 142 -25.68 7.57 -16.61
CA THR A 142 -25.55 7.83 -18.05
C THR A 142 -24.13 7.56 -18.54
N ALA A 143 -23.11 7.98 -17.79
CA ALA A 143 -21.71 7.69 -18.12
C ALA A 143 -21.41 6.18 -18.08
N LEU A 144 -21.96 5.46 -17.10
CA LEU A 144 -21.85 3.99 -17.03
C LEU A 144 -22.50 3.32 -18.24
N CYS A 145 -23.71 3.74 -18.62
CA CYS A 145 -24.42 3.17 -19.79
C CYS A 145 -23.75 3.56 -21.12
N ALA A 146 -23.16 4.76 -21.21
CA ALA A 146 -22.41 5.17 -22.39
C ALA A 146 -21.14 4.33 -22.57
N ALA A 147 -20.46 3.96 -21.48
CA ALA A 147 -19.31 3.07 -21.53
C ALA A 147 -19.70 1.61 -21.77
N VAL A 148 -20.76 1.14 -21.10
CA VAL A 148 -21.25 -0.23 -21.17
C VAL A 148 -22.77 -0.23 -21.38
N PRO A 149 -23.25 -0.25 -22.64
CA PRO A 149 -24.67 -0.19 -22.96
C PRO A 149 -25.51 -1.31 -22.35
N GLY A 150 -24.92 -2.47 -22.06
CA GLY A 150 -25.60 -3.60 -21.42
C GLY A 150 -26.07 -3.33 -19.99
N LEU A 151 -25.63 -2.23 -19.36
CA LEU A 151 -26.14 -1.78 -18.06
C LEU A 151 -27.52 -1.12 -18.16
N GLN A 152 -27.94 -0.72 -19.37
CA GLN A 152 -29.23 -0.09 -19.58
C GLN A 152 -30.38 -1.02 -19.14
N ASP A 153 -31.39 -0.44 -18.51
CA ASP A 153 -32.58 -1.12 -17.98
C ASP A 153 -32.33 -2.19 -16.90
N LYS A 154 -31.10 -2.29 -16.36
CA LYS A 154 -30.76 -3.24 -15.29
C LYS A 154 -31.23 -2.73 -13.94
N GLY A 155 -31.78 -3.65 -13.15
CA GLY A 155 -32.22 -3.34 -11.80
C GLY A 155 -31.03 -2.96 -10.92
N HIS A 156 -31.14 -1.83 -10.23
CA HIS A 156 -30.08 -1.35 -9.35
C HIS A 156 -30.58 -0.47 -8.20
N ILE A 157 -29.77 -0.38 -7.16
CA ILE A 157 -29.95 0.57 -6.06
C ILE A 157 -28.97 1.72 -6.24
N ARG A 158 -29.41 2.94 -5.97
CA ARG A 158 -28.60 4.16 -5.90
C ARG A 158 -28.50 4.60 -4.46
N TRP A 159 -27.29 4.81 -3.96
CA TRP A 159 -27.08 5.20 -2.56
C TRP A 159 -26.01 6.27 -2.38
N LEU A 160 -26.24 7.25 -1.51
CA LEU A 160 -25.28 8.31 -1.23
C LEU A 160 -24.23 7.86 -0.20
N SER A 161 -23.01 8.34 -0.38
CA SER A 161 -21.89 8.05 0.52
C SER A 161 -22.14 8.55 1.94
N SER A 162 -21.39 8.00 2.89
CA SER A 162 -21.47 8.39 4.30
C SER A 162 -21.03 9.85 4.54
N SER A 163 -20.44 10.54 3.57
CA SER A 163 -20.00 11.94 3.69
C SER A 163 -20.89 12.95 2.97
N SER A 164 -22.04 12.52 2.46
CA SER A 164 -23.03 13.39 1.83
C SER A 164 -24.03 13.95 2.83
N ASN A 165 -24.48 15.18 2.56
CA ASN A 165 -25.54 15.90 3.26
C ASN A 165 -25.36 15.93 4.79
N ILE A 166 -24.16 16.27 5.25
CA ILE A 166 -23.87 16.61 6.64
C ILE A 166 -24.35 18.05 6.90
N VAL A 167 -25.39 18.17 7.70
CA VAL A 167 -26.10 19.41 8.01
C VAL A 167 -25.73 19.89 9.41
N ASN A 168 -25.50 21.19 9.57
CA ASN A 168 -25.45 21.82 10.88
C ASN A 168 -26.89 22.11 11.36
N MET A 169 -27.35 21.41 12.39
CA MET A 169 -28.73 21.54 12.88
C MET A 169 -29.03 22.87 13.56
N VAL A 170 -28.01 23.70 13.86
CA VAL A 170 -28.21 25.05 14.41
C VAL A 170 -28.46 26.08 13.31
N SER A 171 -27.65 26.07 12.25
CA SER A 171 -27.78 27.03 11.14
C SER A 171 -28.73 26.55 10.04
N GLY A 172 -28.99 25.24 9.95
CA GLY A 172 -29.71 24.61 8.85
C GLY A 172 -28.89 24.46 7.56
N GLU A 173 -27.60 24.78 7.61
CA GLU A 173 -26.70 24.75 6.45
C GLU A 173 -26.25 23.31 6.13
N ASP A 174 -26.35 22.91 4.85
CA ASP A 174 -25.71 21.68 4.35
C ASP A 174 -24.23 21.96 4.02
N LEU A 175 -23.34 21.45 4.87
CA LEU A 175 -21.91 21.72 4.82
C LEU A 175 -21.19 20.92 3.73
N THR A 176 -21.83 19.86 3.22
CA THR A 176 -21.15 18.91 2.32
C THR A 176 -21.84 18.75 0.98
N GLY A 177 -23.15 18.96 0.90
CA GLY A 177 -23.95 18.61 -0.27
C GLY A 177 -23.85 17.12 -0.61
N GLU A 178 -24.25 16.78 -1.84
CA GLU A 178 -24.00 15.44 -2.38
C GLU A 178 -22.51 15.23 -2.68
N ARG A 179 -22.00 14.04 -2.33
CA ARG A 179 -20.60 13.63 -2.55
C ARG A 179 -20.58 12.33 -3.35
N GLY A 180 -19.74 11.37 -2.96
CA GLY A 180 -19.71 10.06 -3.59
C GLY A 180 -21.07 9.35 -3.54
N ARG A 181 -21.27 8.41 -4.45
CA ARG A 181 -22.49 7.60 -4.57
C ARG A 181 -22.14 6.18 -5.00
N ARG A 182 -23.03 5.25 -4.71
CA ARG A 182 -22.89 3.83 -5.00
C ARG A 182 -24.03 3.36 -5.87
N PHE A 183 -23.72 2.42 -6.75
CA PHE A 183 -24.69 1.66 -7.50
C PHE A 183 -24.55 0.19 -7.15
N TYR A 184 -25.63 -0.47 -6.79
CA TYR A 184 -25.63 -1.90 -6.49
C TYR A 184 -26.51 -2.63 -7.48
N PHE A 185 -25.90 -3.55 -8.22
CA PHE A 185 -26.60 -4.44 -9.14
C PHE A 185 -26.56 -5.84 -8.58
N PHE A 186 -27.68 -6.55 -8.66
CA PHE A 186 -27.64 -7.99 -8.49
C PHE A 186 -27.05 -8.63 -9.74
N THR A 187 -26.16 -9.60 -9.55
CA THR A 187 -25.62 -10.44 -10.62
C THR A 187 -26.05 -11.89 -10.40
N THR A 188 -26.26 -12.62 -11.49
CA THR A 188 -26.60 -14.04 -11.48
C THR A 188 -25.40 -14.93 -11.12
N ASN A 189 -24.18 -14.46 -11.34
CA ASN A 189 -22.95 -15.14 -10.98
C ASN A 189 -21.91 -14.13 -10.46
N ALA A 190 -21.70 -14.12 -9.14
CA ALA A 190 -20.76 -13.19 -8.51
C ALA A 190 -19.29 -13.54 -8.78
N SER A 191 -18.95 -14.79 -9.11
CA SER A 191 -17.57 -15.19 -9.36
C SER A 191 -16.93 -14.49 -10.57
N ASP A 192 -17.76 -13.92 -11.46
CA ASP A 192 -17.33 -13.18 -12.65
C ASP A 192 -17.11 -11.67 -12.39
N ILE A 193 -17.42 -11.18 -11.19
CA ILE A 193 -17.29 -9.76 -10.80
C ILE A 193 -15.89 -9.19 -11.08
N PRO A 194 -14.77 -9.87 -10.73
CA PRO A 194 -13.43 -9.32 -11.01
C PRO A 194 -13.17 -9.08 -12.50
N ARG A 195 -13.62 -10.00 -13.37
CA ARG A 195 -13.49 -9.86 -14.83
C ARG A 195 -14.39 -8.73 -15.35
N ALA A 196 -15.65 -8.70 -14.92
CA ALA A 196 -16.61 -7.67 -15.31
C ALA A 196 -16.15 -6.26 -14.89
N GLY A 197 -15.62 -6.13 -13.68
CA GLY A 197 -15.03 -4.89 -13.18
C GLY A 197 -13.83 -4.43 -14.00
N ALA A 198 -12.90 -5.33 -14.32
CA ALA A 198 -11.76 -5.02 -15.19
C ALA A 198 -12.21 -4.59 -16.60
N ALA A 199 -13.21 -5.25 -17.16
CA ALA A 199 -13.83 -4.86 -18.44
C ALA A 199 -14.45 -3.45 -18.35
N LEU A 200 -15.23 -3.17 -17.30
CA LEU A 200 -15.84 -1.85 -17.07
C LEU A 200 -14.80 -0.72 -17.04
N ILE A 201 -13.65 -0.92 -16.37
CA ILE A 201 -12.56 0.08 -16.35
C ILE A 201 -12.01 0.34 -17.75
N THR A 202 -11.82 -0.70 -18.56
CA THR A 202 -11.38 -0.57 -19.94
C THR A 202 -12.39 0.21 -20.78
N TYR A 203 -13.68 -0.13 -20.66
CA TYR A 203 -14.76 0.59 -21.34
C TYR A 203 -14.83 2.08 -20.92
N LEU A 204 -14.69 2.38 -19.63
CA LEU A 204 -14.68 3.76 -19.13
C LEU A 204 -13.51 4.57 -19.71
N TRP A 205 -12.32 3.99 -19.80
CA TRP A 205 -11.19 4.63 -20.48
C TRP A 205 -11.46 4.86 -21.97
N ALA A 206 -12.00 3.87 -22.67
CA ALA A 206 -12.34 4.00 -24.09
C ALA A 206 -13.40 5.09 -24.34
N ALA A 207 -14.39 5.20 -23.45
CA ALA A 207 -15.45 6.20 -23.50
C ALA A 207 -15.03 7.61 -23.01
N GLY A 208 -13.77 7.79 -22.58
CA GLY A 208 -13.25 9.09 -22.15
C GLY A 208 -13.57 9.47 -20.70
N TYR A 209 -14.00 8.52 -19.87
CA TYR A 209 -14.26 8.70 -18.44
C TYR A 209 -13.07 8.30 -17.54
N GLY A 210 -11.89 8.12 -18.13
CA GLY A 210 -10.62 7.91 -17.44
C GLY A 210 -9.83 9.22 -17.30
N TYR A 211 -9.05 9.35 -16.22
CA TYR A 211 -8.15 10.48 -16.00
C TYR A 211 -6.89 10.04 -15.26
N ILE A 212 -5.88 10.91 -15.25
CA ILE A 212 -4.62 10.69 -14.52
C ILE A 212 -4.57 11.64 -13.33
N LYS A 213 -4.54 11.08 -12.12
CA LYS A 213 -4.28 11.84 -10.88
C LYS A 213 -2.78 11.92 -10.64
N VAL A 214 -2.25 13.12 -10.40
CA VAL A 214 -0.85 13.32 -10.01
C VAL A 214 -0.70 13.14 -8.50
N SER A 215 0.19 12.26 -8.05
CA SER A 215 0.48 12.12 -6.61
C SER A 215 1.32 13.30 -6.08
N LYS A 216 1.44 13.44 -4.76
CA LYS A 216 2.36 14.45 -4.15
C LYS A 216 3.78 14.36 -4.72
N ALA A 217 4.32 13.15 -4.86
CA ALA A 217 5.64 12.89 -5.46
C ALA A 217 5.69 12.87 -7.01
N GLY A 218 4.61 13.30 -7.70
CA GLY A 218 4.56 13.37 -9.16
C GLY A 218 4.31 12.05 -9.91
N ALA A 219 3.90 10.98 -9.24
CA ALA A 219 3.51 9.74 -9.89
C ALA A 219 2.18 9.89 -10.65
N LEU A 220 2.09 9.29 -11.83
CA LEU A 220 0.90 9.29 -12.68
C LEU A 220 -0.01 8.12 -12.30
N LEU A 221 -1.13 8.40 -11.64
CA LEU A 221 -2.08 7.39 -11.16
C LEU A 221 -3.29 7.32 -12.09
N GLU A 222 -3.46 6.19 -12.78
CA GLU A 222 -4.65 5.93 -13.59
C GLU A 222 -5.90 5.83 -12.72
N ARG A 223 -6.92 6.60 -13.06
CA ARG A 223 -8.22 6.63 -12.39
C ARG A 223 -9.35 6.65 -13.42
N THR A 224 -10.53 6.28 -12.97
CA THR A 224 -11.78 6.50 -13.71
C THR A 224 -12.78 7.19 -12.79
N ILE A 225 -13.95 7.52 -13.31
CA ILE A 225 -15.06 8.03 -12.49
C ILE A 225 -15.50 7.03 -11.40
N VAL A 226 -15.16 5.75 -11.50
CA VAL A 226 -15.41 4.74 -10.46
C VAL A 226 -14.12 4.16 -9.91
N ASP A 227 -14.17 3.70 -8.66
CA ASP A 227 -13.04 3.01 -8.04
C ASP A 227 -13.00 1.53 -8.49
N GLY A 228 -11.96 1.18 -9.25
CA GLY A 228 -11.75 -0.18 -9.74
C GLY A 228 -11.20 -1.17 -8.71
N VAL A 229 -10.74 -0.71 -7.54
CA VAL A 229 -10.19 -1.62 -6.51
C VAL A 229 -11.27 -2.27 -5.64
N VAL A 230 -12.54 -1.94 -5.89
CA VAL A 230 -13.66 -2.39 -5.07
C VAL A 230 -14.05 -3.86 -5.29
N TRP A 231 -13.68 -4.44 -6.43
CA TRP A 231 -14.04 -5.81 -6.82
C TRP A 231 -13.09 -6.87 -6.29
N GLN A 232 -12.72 -6.74 -5.02
CA GLN A 232 -12.03 -7.78 -4.25
C GLN A 232 -13.04 -8.37 -3.25
N PRO A 233 -13.13 -9.69 -3.10
CA PRO A 233 -14.17 -10.35 -2.30
C PRO A 233 -14.19 -9.94 -0.82
N GLU A 234 -13.04 -9.60 -0.26
CA GLU A 234 -12.86 -9.17 1.12
C GLU A 234 -12.97 -7.65 1.31
N ARG A 235 -13.08 -6.87 0.23
CA ARG A 235 -13.13 -5.41 0.29
C ARG A 235 -14.36 -4.95 1.05
N LEU A 236 -14.14 -4.05 2.01
CA LEU A 236 -15.21 -3.41 2.76
C LEU A 236 -15.88 -2.30 1.93
N ASP A 237 -17.20 -2.35 1.85
CA ASP A 237 -18.04 -1.21 1.53
C ASP A 237 -18.60 -0.60 2.81
N PHE A 238 -18.16 0.64 3.09
CA PHE A 238 -18.64 1.45 4.21
C PHE A 238 -19.95 2.18 3.85
N ALA A 239 -21.02 1.41 3.60
CA ALA A 239 -22.32 1.96 3.18
C ALA A 239 -23.14 2.61 4.32
N ALA A 240 -22.79 2.31 5.58
CA ALA A 240 -23.43 2.88 6.77
C ALA A 240 -23.26 4.41 6.87
N GLY A 241 -24.14 5.06 7.65
CA GLY A 241 -24.14 6.52 7.80
C GLY A 241 -22.93 7.06 8.56
N ALA A 242 -22.59 8.33 8.38
CA ALA A 242 -21.57 8.96 9.22
C ALA A 242 -22.04 9.06 10.67
N TYR A 243 -21.12 8.84 11.60
CA TYR A 243 -21.33 9.18 13.00
C TYR A 243 -21.14 10.70 13.16
N CYS A 244 -22.23 11.44 13.27
CA CYS A 244 -22.19 12.89 13.45
C CYS A 244 -22.22 13.26 14.94
N VAL A 245 -21.23 14.00 15.39
CA VAL A 245 -21.25 14.60 16.73
C VAL A 245 -22.11 15.86 16.68
N LYS A 246 -23.07 15.98 17.60
CA LYS A 246 -23.97 17.13 17.63
C LYS A 246 -23.17 18.45 17.70
N PRO A 247 -23.61 19.50 16.99
CA PRO A 247 -24.92 19.64 16.33
C PRO A 247 -24.98 19.12 14.89
N LEU A 248 -23.98 18.38 14.40
CA LEU A 248 -24.01 17.82 13.04
C LEU A 248 -25.02 16.66 12.95
N GLU A 249 -25.65 16.52 11.78
CA GLU A 249 -26.55 15.42 11.45
C GLU A 249 -26.42 15.07 9.96
N GLN A 250 -26.60 13.80 9.60
CA GLN A 250 -26.60 13.39 8.20
C GLN A 250 -28.03 13.27 7.67
N GLN A 251 -28.32 13.98 6.57
CA GLN A 251 -29.61 14.00 5.89
C GLN A 251 -29.50 13.49 4.44
N ARG A 252 -28.90 12.31 4.23
CA ARG A 252 -28.66 11.73 2.89
C ARG A 252 -29.85 10.97 2.28
N GLY A 253 -31.02 11.01 2.91
CA GLY A 253 -32.23 10.31 2.45
C GLY A 253 -32.20 8.78 2.64
N ALA A 254 -32.91 8.07 1.76
CA ALA A 254 -33.02 6.60 1.73
C ALA A 254 -32.54 6.02 0.38
N PRO A 255 -32.10 4.74 0.32
CA PRO A 255 -31.63 4.14 -0.93
C PRO A 255 -32.73 4.12 -1.98
N SER A 256 -32.42 4.53 -3.20
CA SER A 256 -33.39 4.59 -4.31
C SER A 256 -33.27 3.34 -5.18
N VAL A 257 -34.37 2.61 -5.34
CA VAL A 257 -34.43 1.37 -6.11
C VAL A 257 -34.98 1.64 -7.51
N VAL A 258 -34.22 1.22 -8.52
CA VAL A 258 -34.65 1.21 -9.93
C VAL A 258 -34.90 -0.24 -10.33
N GLY A 259 -36.12 -0.55 -10.77
CA GLY A 259 -36.52 -1.89 -11.19
C GLY A 259 -35.89 -2.30 -12.52
N GLY A 260 -35.68 -3.61 -12.69
CA GLY A 260 -35.11 -4.22 -13.88
C GLY A 260 -34.54 -5.61 -13.57
N PRO A 261 -34.16 -6.41 -14.59
CA PRO A 261 -33.58 -7.72 -14.37
C PRO A 261 -32.17 -7.62 -13.74
N PRO A 262 -31.68 -8.70 -13.09
CA PRO A 262 -30.30 -8.78 -12.64
C PRO A 262 -29.31 -8.76 -13.82
N LEU A 263 -28.06 -8.42 -13.52
CA LEU A 263 -26.95 -8.49 -14.46
C LEU A 263 -26.57 -9.95 -14.74
N ASP A 264 -26.43 -10.25 -16.02
CA ASP A 264 -25.56 -11.31 -16.51
C ASP A 264 -24.25 -10.62 -16.91
N THR A 265 -23.25 -10.67 -16.04
CA THR A 265 -22.01 -9.90 -16.25
C THR A 265 -21.28 -10.28 -17.52
N ARG A 266 -21.41 -11.53 -18.01
CA ARG A 266 -20.74 -11.96 -19.24
C ARG A 266 -21.43 -11.45 -20.49
N ARG A 267 -22.76 -11.37 -20.48
CA ARG A 267 -23.55 -10.80 -21.57
C ARG A 267 -23.55 -9.27 -21.53
N ASP A 268 -23.78 -8.70 -20.36
CA ASP A 268 -24.06 -7.28 -20.17
C ASP A 268 -22.77 -6.45 -20.02
N ILE A 269 -21.66 -7.06 -19.58
CA ILE A 269 -20.32 -6.46 -19.49
C ILE A 269 -19.29 -7.43 -20.11
N PRO A 270 -19.36 -7.70 -21.43
CA PRO A 270 -18.48 -8.69 -22.06
C PRO A 270 -17.01 -8.26 -22.02
N ASP A 271 -16.12 -9.17 -22.41
CA ASP A 271 -14.71 -8.79 -22.57
C ASP A 271 -14.56 -7.73 -23.67
N PRO A 272 -13.79 -6.64 -23.41
CA PRO A 272 -13.65 -5.59 -24.39
C PRO A 272 -13.03 -6.10 -25.69
N PRO A 273 -13.66 -5.84 -26.85
CA PRO A 273 -13.05 -6.10 -28.15
C PRO A 273 -11.71 -5.37 -28.31
N THR A 274 -10.90 -5.83 -29.26
CA THR A 274 -9.52 -5.31 -29.47
C THR A 274 -9.50 -3.81 -29.77
N GLU A 275 -10.49 -3.30 -30.50
CA GLU A 275 -10.62 -1.88 -30.82
C GLU A 275 -10.91 -1.02 -29.59
N ILE A 276 -11.71 -1.53 -28.64
CA ILE A 276 -12.01 -0.84 -27.37
C ILE A 276 -10.77 -0.82 -26.48
N VAL A 277 -10.05 -1.94 -26.38
CA VAL A 277 -8.76 -1.99 -25.65
C VAL A 277 -7.78 -0.98 -26.25
N ARG A 278 -7.65 -0.94 -27.58
CA ARG A 278 -6.76 0.01 -28.27
C ARG A 278 -7.15 1.46 -27.99
N LEU A 279 -8.46 1.79 -28.04
CA LEU A 279 -8.95 3.13 -27.76
C LEU A 279 -8.70 3.53 -26.30
N ALA A 280 -8.91 2.62 -25.35
CA ALA A 280 -8.60 2.84 -23.94
C ALA A 280 -7.12 3.17 -23.73
N GLU A 281 -6.21 2.40 -24.33
CA GLU A 281 -4.76 2.64 -24.24
C GLU A 281 -4.34 3.96 -24.91
N GLN A 282 -4.96 4.32 -26.04
CA GLN A 282 -4.75 5.63 -26.68
C GLN A 282 -5.16 6.78 -25.75
N ASN A 283 -6.34 6.68 -25.13
CA ASN A 283 -6.83 7.70 -24.19
C ASN A 283 -5.96 7.80 -22.94
N LYS A 284 -5.49 6.67 -22.39
CA LYS A 284 -4.52 6.65 -21.29
C LYS A 284 -3.21 7.34 -21.66
N ALA A 285 -2.66 7.03 -22.83
CA ALA A 285 -1.42 7.63 -23.30
C ALA A 285 -1.55 9.14 -23.51
N ALA A 286 -2.67 9.58 -24.12
CA ALA A 286 -2.98 11.00 -24.31
C ALA A 286 -3.12 11.73 -22.96
N ALA A 287 -3.85 11.17 -22.01
CA ALA A 287 -4.03 11.75 -20.67
C ALA A 287 -2.70 11.83 -19.90
N LYS A 288 -1.85 10.80 -19.96
CA LYS A 288 -0.50 10.81 -19.38
C LYS A 288 0.40 11.86 -20.02
N ALA A 289 0.31 12.06 -21.33
CA ALA A 289 1.09 13.07 -22.04
C ALA A 289 0.64 14.48 -21.65
N ALA A 290 -0.67 14.73 -21.58
CA ALA A 290 -1.25 16.02 -21.24
C ALA A 290 -0.87 16.49 -19.82
N ILE A 291 -0.86 15.58 -18.83
CA ILE A 291 -0.60 15.94 -17.42
C ILE A 291 0.88 15.89 -17.04
N ARG A 292 1.77 15.44 -17.94
CA ARG A 292 3.20 15.26 -17.66
C ARG A 292 3.90 16.54 -17.14
N PRO A 293 3.64 17.74 -17.67
CA PRO A 293 4.23 18.96 -17.14
C PRO A 293 3.86 19.23 -15.67
N GLU A 294 2.60 18.99 -15.32
CA GLU A 294 2.13 19.14 -13.93
C GLU A 294 2.77 18.10 -13.00
N ALA A 295 2.88 16.85 -13.47
CA ALA A 295 3.56 15.79 -12.73
C ALA A 295 5.04 16.08 -12.47
N GLU A 296 5.75 16.63 -13.47
CA GLU A 296 7.14 17.05 -13.30
C GLU A 296 7.25 18.22 -12.32
N ALA A 297 6.34 19.20 -12.39
CA ALA A 297 6.30 20.31 -11.45
C ALA A 297 6.00 19.84 -10.01
N ALA A 298 5.08 18.89 -9.83
CA ALA A 298 4.79 18.29 -8.53
C ALA A 298 6.00 17.53 -7.97
N LYS A 299 6.69 16.75 -8.82
CA LYS A 299 7.92 16.04 -8.46
C LYS A 299 9.03 17.00 -8.02
N ILE A 300 9.26 18.10 -8.76
CA ILE A 300 10.26 19.11 -8.41
C ILE A 300 9.92 19.74 -7.06
N ARG A 301 8.67 20.18 -6.86
CA ARG A 301 8.22 20.74 -5.57
C ARG A 301 8.44 19.76 -4.42
N PHE A 302 8.07 18.50 -4.61
CA PHE A 302 8.27 17.46 -3.61
C PHE A 302 9.75 17.28 -3.24
N ILE A 303 10.64 17.25 -4.24
CA ILE A 303 12.09 17.14 -4.02
C ILE A 303 12.61 18.34 -3.22
N GLU A 304 12.24 19.57 -3.60
CA GLU A 304 12.71 20.78 -2.91
C GLU A 304 12.20 20.86 -1.47
N THR A 305 10.91 20.61 -1.24
CA THR A 305 10.32 20.63 0.10
C THR A 305 10.99 19.61 1.01
N ARG A 306 11.06 18.35 0.58
CA ARG A 306 11.64 17.27 1.40
C ARG A 306 13.14 17.47 1.62
N ALA A 307 13.89 17.96 0.62
CA ALA A 307 15.31 18.25 0.78
C ALA A 307 15.55 19.37 1.80
N SER A 308 14.70 20.40 1.80
CA SER A 308 14.77 21.50 2.78
C SER A 308 14.44 21.02 4.20
N GLU A 309 13.46 20.12 4.35
CA GLU A 309 13.16 19.46 5.63
C GLU A 309 14.35 18.65 6.15
N MET A 310 15.02 17.89 5.26
CA MET A 310 16.22 17.12 5.62
C MET A 310 17.38 18.03 6.04
N GLU A 311 17.61 19.14 5.33
CA GLU A 311 18.62 20.13 5.69
C GLU A 311 18.33 20.76 7.06
N ALA A 312 17.08 21.13 7.33
CA ALA A 312 16.68 21.70 8.62
C ALA A 312 16.87 20.72 9.79
N GLN A 313 16.68 19.42 9.57
CA GLN A 313 16.80 18.39 10.61
C GLN A 313 18.24 17.94 10.87
N SER A 314 19.06 17.85 9.83
CA SER A 314 20.39 17.20 9.89
C SER A 314 21.56 18.09 9.47
N GLY A 315 21.30 19.30 9.00
CA GLY A 315 22.30 20.14 8.33
C GLY A 315 22.76 19.51 7.01
N GLY A 316 23.97 19.84 6.56
CA GLY A 316 24.56 19.24 5.36
C GLY A 316 24.30 20.05 4.09
N ASN A 317 24.64 19.47 2.94
CA ASN A 317 24.51 20.14 1.65
C ASN A 317 23.14 19.86 1.03
N ILE A 318 22.34 20.90 0.80
CA ILE A 318 21.01 20.80 0.17
C ILE A 318 21.02 20.01 -1.14
N GLU A 319 22.09 20.07 -1.94
CA GLU A 319 22.17 19.34 -3.20
C GLU A 319 22.31 17.83 -3.00
N GLN A 320 22.99 17.39 -1.93
CA GLN A 320 23.03 15.98 -1.55
C GLN A 320 21.66 15.50 -1.07
N HIS A 321 20.92 16.33 -0.33
CA HIS A 321 19.56 16.03 0.08
C HIS A 321 18.61 15.93 -1.12
N ARG A 322 18.70 16.85 -2.10
CA ARG A 322 17.95 16.76 -3.36
C ARG A 322 18.22 15.46 -4.10
N GLN A 323 19.49 15.05 -4.22
CA GLN A 323 19.86 13.79 -4.87
C GLN A 323 19.30 12.58 -4.10
N THR A 324 19.31 12.64 -2.77
CA THR A 324 18.75 11.58 -1.91
C THR A 324 17.24 11.44 -2.12
N VAL A 325 16.49 12.54 -2.12
CA VAL A 325 15.04 12.51 -2.38
C VAL A 325 14.74 12.11 -3.83
N ARG A 326 15.54 12.56 -4.80
CA ARG A 326 15.39 12.17 -6.20
C ARG A 326 15.50 10.65 -6.38
N ARG A 327 16.48 10.00 -5.74
CA ARG A 327 16.62 8.53 -5.74
C ARG A 327 15.39 7.84 -5.14
N ALA A 328 14.84 8.37 -4.05
CA ALA A 328 13.63 7.84 -3.44
C ALA A 328 12.45 7.83 -4.43
N VAL A 329 12.24 8.93 -5.15
CA VAL A 329 11.13 9.08 -6.10
C VAL A 329 11.37 8.25 -7.36
N GLU A 330 12.52 8.42 -8.01
CA GLU A 330 12.80 7.89 -9.35
C GLU A 330 13.16 6.40 -9.35
N SER A 331 13.99 5.94 -8.40
CA SER A 331 14.46 4.54 -8.35
C SER A 331 13.87 3.74 -7.21
N GLY A 332 13.16 4.37 -6.26
CA GLY A 332 12.69 3.69 -5.05
C GLY A 332 13.80 3.32 -4.07
N ALA A 333 14.99 3.95 -4.18
CA ALA A 333 16.08 3.77 -3.25
C ALA A 333 16.03 4.86 -2.17
N LEU A 334 15.76 4.45 -0.93
CA LEU A 334 15.78 5.33 0.24
C LEU A 334 17.18 5.24 0.85
N VAL A 335 17.91 6.35 0.91
CA VAL A 335 19.36 6.35 1.21
C VAL A 335 19.65 7.09 2.50
N GLY A 336 20.43 6.46 3.39
CA GLY A 336 21.11 7.13 4.51
C GLY A 336 20.19 7.98 5.39
N ALA A 337 20.33 9.29 5.29
CA ALA A 337 19.57 10.27 6.06
C ALA A 337 18.10 10.41 5.65
N TYR A 338 17.62 9.71 4.61
CA TYR A 338 16.22 9.80 4.19
C TYR A 338 15.26 9.53 5.37
N PRO A 339 14.31 10.43 5.67
CA PRO A 339 13.46 10.32 6.83
C PRO A 339 12.35 9.27 6.61
N LEU A 340 12.04 8.54 7.68
CA LEU A 340 10.95 7.57 7.77
C LEU A 340 10.14 7.83 9.04
N THR A 341 8.83 7.67 8.96
CA THR A 341 7.95 7.68 10.14
C THR A 341 7.58 6.24 10.48
N VAL A 342 8.10 5.73 11.59
CA VAL A 342 7.94 4.33 12.01
C VAL A 342 7.09 4.27 13.27
N GLN A 343 6.17 3.30 13.34
CA GLN A 343 5.46 2.97 14.56
C GLN A 343 6.31 2.03 15.42
N PHE A 344 6.78 2.55 16.55
CA PHE A 344 7.52 1.78 17.55
C PHE A 344 6.92 2.01 18.94
N ALA A 345 6.75 0.93 19.71
CA ALA A 345 6.11 0.97 21.03
C ALA A 345 4.76 1.72 21.07
N GLY A 346 3.97 1.64 19.99
CA GLY A 346 2.67 2.30 19.86
C GLY A 346 2.71 3.80 19.54
N LYS A 347 3.90 4.39 19.34
CA LYS A 347 4.07 5.80 18.96
C LYS A 347 4.69 5.92 17.57
N LEU A 348 4.29 6.95 16.84
CA LEU A 348 4.97 7.34 15.60
C LEU A 348 6.23 8.10 15.97
N GLN A 349 7.36 7.68 15.41
CA GLN A 349 8.66 8.32 15.62
C GLN A 349 9.34 8.57 14.28
N PRO A 350 9.89 9.77 14.05
CA PRO A 350 10.76 10.02 12.92
C PRO A 350 12.11 9.32 13.16
N VAL A 351 12.56 8.55 12.18
CA VAL A 351 13.86 7.88 12.14
C VAL A 351 14.46 8.03 10.74
N THR A 352 15.74 7.71 10.56
CA THR A 352 16.38 7.69 9.23
C THR A 352 16.51 6.27 8.71
N VAL A 353 16.72 6.12 7.39
CA VAL A 353 17.07 4.82 6.80
C VAL A 353 18.32 4.24 7.46
N GLU A 354 19.35 5.05 7.69
CA GLU A 354 20.57 4.62 8.36
C GLU A 354 20.29 4.11 9.78
N GLY A 355 19.47 4.83 10.55
CA GLY A 355 19.08 4.43 11.90
C GLY A 355 18.38 3.08 11.95
N VAL A 356 17.43 2.82 11.04
CA VAL A 356 16.71 1.53 11.04
C VAL A 356 17.58 0.38 10.56
N ILE A 357 18.48 0.59 9.59
CA ILE A 357 19.40 -0.46 9.13
C ILE A 357 20.47 -0.77 10.20
N ALA A 358 20.83 0.20 11.04
CA ALA A 358 21.80 0.01 12.12
C ALA A 358 21.26 -0.87 13.26
N ASP A 359 19.94 -0.94 13.46
CA ASP A 359 19.29 -1.80 14.47
C ASP A 359 18.14 -2.65 13.90
N PRO A 360 18.46 -3.68 13.10
CA PRO A 360 17.45 -4.54 12.48
C PRO A 360 16.60 -5.32 13.49
N ASP A 361 17.14 -5.65 14.67
CA ASP A 361 16.42 -6.43 15.67
C ASP A 361 15.28 -5.66 16.31
N THR A 362 15.45 -4.35 16.49
CA THR A 362 14.40 -3.45 17.00
C THR A 362 13.35 -3.15 15.93
N TYR A 363 13.76 -2.84 14.70
CA TYR A 363 12.87 -2.25 13.69
C TYR A 363 12.28 -3.24 12.68
N ASN A 364 12.81 -4.46 12.57
CA ASN A 364 12.30 -5.42 11.59
C ASN A 364 10.83 -5.78 11.84
N GLY A 365 10.00 -5.61 10.82
CA GLY A 365 8.56 -5.87 10.87
C GLY A 365 7.72 -4.72 11.42
N CYS A 366 8.33 -3.61 11.85
CA CYS A 366 7.60 -2.39 12.22
C CYS A 366 6.83 -1.83 11.03
N LEU A 367 5.68 -1.20 11.35
CA LEU A 367 4.86 -0.50 10.37
C LEU A 367 5.34 0.94 10.18
N THR A 368 5.16 1.49 9.00
CA THR A 368 5.59 2.85 8.65
C THR A 368 4.48 3.61 7.94
N CYS A 369 4.55 4.94 7.93
CA CYS A 369 3.82 5.73 6.92
C CYS A 369 4.41 5.47 5.51
N ASP A 370 3.75 5.96 4.46
CA ASP A 370 4.31 5.88 3.11
C ASP A 370 5.56 6.78 2.99
N PRO A 371 6.69 6.28 2.45
CA PRO A 371 7.91 7.09 2.34
C PRO A 371 7.79 8.33 1.46
N LEU A 372 6.83 8.34 0.52
CA LEU A 372 6.64 9.46 -0.42
C LEU A 372 5.39 10.31 -0.10
N ASP A 373 4.63 9.96 0.94
CA ASP A 373 3.41 10.66 1.38
C ASP A 373 3.06 10.22 2.82
N ASP A 374 3.83 10.73 3.77
CA ASP A 374 3.77 10.39 5.19
C ASP A 374 2.49 10.87 5.90
N GLU A 375 1.74 11.77 5.28
CA GLU A 375 0.46 12.30 5.76
C GLU A 375 -0.75 11.56 5.18
N TYR A 376 -0.55 10.57 4.31
CA TYR A 376 -1.63 9.86 3.63
C TYR A 376 -2.70 9.35 4.62
N ASP A 377 -3.96 9.69 4.38
CA ASP A 377 -5.12 9.27 5.20
C ASP A 377 -4.88 9.51 6.70
N ASN A 378 -4.45 10.74 7.04
CA ASN A 378 -4.08 11.19 8.40
C ASN A 378 -2.95 10.35 9.03
N GLY A 379 -1.89 10.09 8.27
CA GLY A 379 -0.71 9.35 8.74
C GLY A 379 -0.95 7.84 8.86
N ARG A 380 -1.78 7.29 7.98
CA ARG A 380 -2.09 5.86 7.97
C ARG A 380 -0.83 5.04 7.73
N LEU A 381 -0.64 4.05 8.58
CA LEU A 381 0.42 3.05 8.44
C LEU A 381 0.13 2.13 7.26
N VAL A 382 0.93 2.29 6.20
CA VAL A 382 0.81 1.54 4.94
C VAL A 382 2.13 0.93 4.50
N GLY A 383 3.21 1.12 5.25
CA GLY A 383 4.49 0.48 4.99
C GLY A 383 4.87 -0.55 6.05
N LYS A 384 5.80 -1.45 5.71
CA LYS A 384 6.40 -2.41 6.64
C LYS A 384 7.88 -2.63 6.31
N LEU A 385 8.71 -2.61 7.35
CA LEU A 385 10.16 -2.85 7.25
C LEU A 385 10.51 -4.34 7.24
N TYR A 386 11.42 -4.72 6.36
CA TYR A 386 12.04 -6.05 6.30
C TYR A 386 13.56 -5.86 6.24
N LEU A 387 14.23 -6.06 7.36
CA LEU A 387 15.63 -5.63 7.57
C LEU A 387 16.60 -6.79 7.76
N LYS A 388 16.10 -8.01 8.00
CA LYS A 388 16.95 -9.17 8.32
C LYS A 388 17.56 -9.84 7.08
N GLY A 389 16.93 -9.71 5.92
CA GLY A 389 17.47 -10.21 4.66
C GLY A 389 18.74 -9.48 4.20
N THR A 390 19.46 -10.06 3.24
CA THR A 390 20.67 -9.49 2.62
C THR A 390 20.42 -8.13 1.95
N THR A 391 19.17 -7.88 1.53
CA THR A 391 18.72 -6.60 0.95
C THR A 391 17.62 -6.00 1.83
N PRO A 392 17.97 -5.09 2.77
CA PRO A 392 16.98 -4.38 3.57
C PRO A 392 15.98 -3.61 2.69
N ARG A 393 14.69 -3.73 3.01
CA ARG A 393 13.61 -3.18 2.19
C ARG A 393 12.44 -2.68 3.03
N LEU A 394 11.68 -1.76 2.44
CA LEU A 394 10.38 -1.30 2.94
C LEU A 394 9.33 -1.63 1.88
N PHE A 395 8.26 -2.31 2.27
CA PHE A 395 7.15 -2.59 1.36
C PHE A 395 5.95 -1.72 1.72
N THR A 396 5.38 -1.01 0.74
CA THR A 396 4.14 -0.25 0.90
C THR A 396 2.94 -1.01 0.34
N PHE A 397 1.94 -1.26 1.20
CA PHE A 397 0.66 -1.85 0.86
C PHE A 397 -0.21 -0.92 0.01
N ARG A 398 0.05 0.41 0.05
CA ARG A 398 -0.73 1.41 -0.69
C ARG A 398 -0.52 1.28 -2.20
N HIS A 399 0.73 1.07 -2.60
CA HIS A 399 1.13 1.03 -4.01
C HIS A 399 1.64 -0.34 -4.46
N ASN A 400 1.59 -1.36 -3.58
CA ASN A 400 2.18 -2.67 -3.81
C ASN A 400 3.63 -2.54 -4.32
N ARG A 401 4.40 -1.63 -3.69
CA ARG A 401 5.74 -1.23 -4.14
C ARG A 401 6.76 -1.54 -3.04
N THR A 402 7.93 -1.97 -3.45
CA THR A 402 9.09 -2.15 -2.57
C THR A 402 10.07 -1.00 -2.79
N PHE A 403 10.55 -0.44 -1.69
CA PHE A 403 11.67 0.48 -1.63
C PHE A 403 12.90 -0.25 -1.09
N THR A 404 14.04 -0.07 -1.73
CA THR A 404 15.32 -0.59 -1.23
C THR A 404 15.88 0.39 -0.22
N LEU A 405 16.30 -0.11 0.94
CA LEU A 405 16.93 0.69 1.98
C LEU A 405 18.44 0.59 1.83
N VAL A 406 19.08 1.73 1.55
CA VAL A 406 20.51 1.80 1.21
C VAL A 406 21.21 2.65 2.27
N ARG A 407 22.34 2.17 2.78
CA ARG A 407 23.19 2.98 3.67
C ARG A 407 23.86 4.11 2.90
N ASP A 408 24.22 5.19 3.59
CA ASP A 408 25.09 6.20 2.98
C ASP A 408 26.51 5.64 2.81
N LEU A 409 27.33 6.30 1.98
CA LEU A 409 28.72 5.94 1.80
C LEU A 409 29.49 6.15 3.10
N VAL A 410 30.17 5.10 3.57
CA VAL A 410 31.02 5.19 4.74
C VAL A 410 32.29 5.96 4.39
N ARG A 411 32.52 7.07 5.08
CA ARG A 411 33.67 7.94 4.82
C ARG A 411 34.92 7.42 5.55
N VAL A 412 36.01 7.22 4.81
CA VAL A 412 37.28 6.73 5.37
C VAL A 412 38.42 7.67 5.00
N GLN A 413 39.03 8.28 6.01
CA GLN A 413 40.19 9.14 5.80
C GLN A 413 41.46 8.29 5.62
N ILE A 414 42.21 8.58 4.55
CA ILE A 414 43.53 8.00 4.30
C ILE A 414 44.60 8.93 4.84
N VAL A 415 45.18 8.54 5.98
CA VAL A 415 46.33 9.22 6.59
C VAL A 415 47.61 8.48 6.21
N THR A 416 48.62 9.22 5.73
CA THR A 416 49.92 8.65 5.35
C THR A 416 50.52 7.84 6.50
N GLY A 417 50.95 6.61 6.24
CA GLY A 417 51.53 5.71 7.25
C GLY A 417 50.51 5.01 8.16
N ARG A 418 49.20 5.26 8.01
CA ARG A 418 48.11 4.65 8.80
C ARG A 418 47.16 3.80 7.96
N THR A 419 47.68 3.14 6.92
CA THR A 419 46.87 2.27 6.05
C THR A 419 46.26 1.09 6.79
N ALA A 420 46.92 0.59 7.84
CA ALA A 420 46.38 -0.46 8.70
C ALA A 420 45.08 -0.03 9.39
N ASP A 421 45.08 1.15 10.04
CA ASP A 421 43.91 1.73 10.71
C ASP A 421 42.73 1.91 9.73
N ALA A 422 43.02 2.39 8.50
CA ALA A 422 42.00 2.51 7.45
C ALA A 422 41.47 1.14 6.98
N THR A 423 42.33 0.12 6.90
CA THR A 423 41.93 -1.25 6.52
C THR A 423 41.05 -1.86 7.60
N GLU A 424 41.42 -1.71 8.87
CA GLU A 424 40.62 -2.19 10.00
C GLU A 424 39.25 -1.52 10.03
N ARG A 425 39.18 -0.20 9.79
CA ARG A 425 37.90 0.51 9.67
C ARG A 425 37.05 -0.07 8.54
N VAL A 426 37.62 -0.31 7.37
CA VAL A 426 36.87 -0.92 6.24
C VAL A 426 36.37 -2.32 6.60
N LEU A 427 37.18 -3.15 7.26
CA LEU A 427 36.77 -4.49 7.70
C LEU A 427 35.64 -4.46 8.73
N GLN A 428 35.71 -3.57 9.72
CA GLN A 428 34.65 -3.38 10.72
C GLN A 428 33.31 -3.04 10.05
N GLU A 429 33.34 -2.15 9.06
CA GLU A 429 32.15 -1.71 8.32
C GLU A 429 31.64 -2.79 7.37
N LEU A 430 32.53 -3.49 6.65
CA LEU A 430 32.18 -4.64 5.83
C LEU A 430 31.48 -5.73 6.65
N ASN A 431 31.95 -5.97 7.88
CA ASN A 431 31.34 -6.95 8.77
C ASN A 431 29.90 -6.58 9.19
N SER A 432 29.59 -5.29 9.22
CA SER A 432 28.24 -4.79 9.54
C SER A 432 27.26 -4.93 8.37
N PHE A 433 27.73 -5.13 7.13
CA PHE A 433 26.86 -5.27 5.97
C PHE A 433 26.18 -6.64 5.94
N PRO A 434 24.86 -6.71 5.69
CA PRO A 434 24.10 -7.95 5.81
C PRO A 434 24.45 -8.99 4.73
N ASP A 435 25.14 -8.59 3.67
CA ASP A 435 25.42 -9.40 2.48
C ASP A 435 26.90 -9.76 2.30
N VAL A 436 27.80 -9.33 3.18
CA VAL A 436 29.26 -9.60 3.07
C VAL A 436 29.70 -10.60 4.14
N PHE A 437 30.44 -11.64 3.70
CA PHE A 437 30.86 -12.76 4.56
C PHE A 437 32.25 -13.29 4.19
N ASP A 438 32.82 -14.08 5.10
CA ASP A 438 33.93 -14.99 4.84
C ASP A 438 33.40 -16.39 4.49
N PHE A 439 33.77 -16.91 3.31
CA PHE A 439 33.43 -18.26 2.85
C PHE A 439 34.62 -18.92 2.15
N GLY A 440 35.00 -20.12 2.60
CA GLY A 440 36.12 -20.86 2.00
C GLY A 440 37.45 -20.08 1.97
N GLY A 441 37.70 -19.23 2.97
CA GLY A 441 38.90 -18.39 3.08
C GLY A 441 38.92 -17.14 2.20
N GLY A 442 37.87 -16.89 1.42
CA GLY A 442 37.70 -15.67 0.61
C GLY A 442 36.56 -14.79 1.12
N VAL A 443 36.62 -13.51 0.74
CA VAL A 443 35.48 -12.59 0.90
C VAL A 443 34.43 -12.96 -0.15
N VAL A 444 33.18 -13.07 0.27
CA VAL A 444 32.04 -13.31 -0.62
C VAL A 444 30.94 -12.31 -0.37
N GLN A 445 30.14 -12.06 -1.40
CA GLN A 445 28.90 -11.30 -1.32
C GLN A 445 27.73 -12.25 -1.61
N VAL A 446 26.68 -12.20 -0.80
CA VAL A 446 25.44 -12.95 -1.05
C VAL A 446 24.42 -12.03 -1.68
N ALA A 447 23.89 -12.40 -2.85
CA ALA A 447 22.82 -11.66 -3.49
C ALA A 447 21.90 -12.59 -4.27
N SER A 448 20.59 -12.44 -4.11
CA SER A 448 19.59 -13.21 -4.86
C SER A 448 19.80 -14.72 -4.71
N GLY A 449 20.10 -15.18 -3.50
CA GLY A 449 20.33 -16.59 -3.16
C GLY A 449 21.68 -17.14 -3.62
N ASN A 450 22.52 -16.34 -4.26
CA ASN A 450 23.80 -16.77 -4.84
C ASN A 450 25.00 -16.20 -4.07
N VAL A 451 26.09 -16.97 -4.04
CA VAL A 451 27.36 -16.59 -3.41
C VAL A 451 28.35 -16.14 -4.49
N TYR A 452 28.74 -14.87 -4.46
CA TYR A 452 29.70 -14.28 -5.39
C TYR A 452 31.04 -14.06 -4.69
N ARG A 453 32.06 -14.83 -5.08
CA ARG A 453 33.41 -14.67 -4.56
C ARG A 453 34.02 -13.36 -5.06
N GLN A 454 34.65 -12.64 -4.15
CA GLN A 454 35.25 -11.35 -4.46
C GLN A 454 36.72 -11.54 -4.86
N ASP A 455 37.05 -11.08 -6.06
CA ASP A 455 38.43 -10.86 -6.50
C ASP A 455 38.82 -9.38 -6.32
N ARG A 456 40.00 -8.98 -6.79
CA ARG A 456 40.46 -7.60 -6.66
C ARG A 456 39.55 -6.59 -7.35
N ALA A 457 39.04 -6.92 -8.54
CA ALA A 457 38.22 -6.00 -9.33
C ALA A 457 36.81 -5.90 -8.74
N SER A 458 36.21 -7.03 -8.39
CA SER A 458 34.87 -7.05 -7.80
C SER A 458 34.87 -6.47 -6.38
N LEU A 459 35.91 -6.71 -5.58
CA LEU A 459 36.07 -6.09 -4.26
C LEU A 459 36.26 -4.57 -4.39
N ARG A 460 37.00 -4.10 -5.40
CA ARG A 460 37.10 -2.66 -5.68
C ARG A 460 35.74 -2.05 -5.99
N GLN A 461 34.91 -2.74 -6.77
CA GLN A 461 33.56 -2.28 -7.08
C GLN A 461 32.65 -2.29 -5.85
N LEU A 462 32.69 -3.36 -5.04
CA LEU A 462 31.94 -3.46 -3.79
C LEU A 462 32.31 -2.33 -2.82
N ILE A 463 33.62 -2.12 -2.59
CA ILE A 463 34.12 -1.08 -1.70
C ILE A 463 33.84 0.32 -2.28
N GLY A 464 34.09 0.55 -3.56
CA GLY A 464 33.82 1.84 -4.21
C GLY A 464 32.34 2.22 -4.20
N GLY A 465 31.43 1.25 -4.18
CA GLY A 465 29.99 1.49 -4.05
C GLY A 465 29.50 1.73 -2.61
N ARG A 466 30.34 1.52 -1.59
CA ARG A 466 29.94 1.62 -0.17
C ARG A 466 30.81 2.52 0.70
N PHE A 467 31.98 2.90 0.20
CA PHE A 467 32.93 3.73 0.92
C PHE A 467 33.36 4.92 0.07
N GLN A 468 33.49 6.09 0.70
CA GLN A 468 34.15 7.25 0.12
C GLN A 468 35.48 7.47 0.82
N PHE A 469 36.58 7.19 0.12
CA PHE A 469 37.93 7.49 0.62
C PHE A 469 38.27 8.94 0.36
N TYR A 470 39.02 9.55 1.28
CA TYR A 470 39.50 10.91 1.10
C TYR A 470 40.79 11.15 1.88
N ARG A 471 41.54 12.19 1.51
CA ARG A 471 42.67 12.70 2.28
C ARG A 471 42.52 14.20 2.47
N THR A 472 42.84 14.69 3.66
CA THR A 472 42.89 16.12 3.95
C THR A 472 44.26 16.70 3.60
N LYS A 473 44.25 17.87 2.97
CA LYS A 473 45.44 18.66 2.67
C LYS A 473 45.27 20.06 3.25
N THR A 474 46.22 20.48 4.06
CA THR A 474 46.30 21.86 4.56
C THR A 474 46.75 22.78 3.44
N GLN A 475 45.99 23.85 3.21
CA GLN A 475 46.30 24.90 2.26
C GLN A 475 47.24 25.95 2.89
N PRO A 476 47.98 26.71 2.07
CA PRO A 476 48.88 27.76 2.57
C PRO A 476 48.18 28.86 3.39
N ASN A 477 46.88 29.05 3.21
CA ASN A 477 46.05 30.01 3.96
C ASN A 477 45.55 29.46 5.31
N GLY A 478 45.95 28.25 5.72
CA GLY A 478 45.49 27.59 6.94
C GLY A 478 44.16 26.84 6.80
N GLY A 479 43.47 26.94 5.65
CA GLY A 479 42.29 26.13 5.35
C GLY A 479 42.64 24.66 5.11
N THR A 480 41.69 23.75 5.27
CA THR A 480 41.88 22.32 4.94
C THR A 480 40.93 21.95 3.82
N VAL A 481 41.43 21.25 2.80
CA VAL A 481 40.61 20.70 1.71
C VAL A 481 40.65 19.19 1.73
N GLU A 482 39.48 18.59 1.52
CA GLU A 482 39.33 17.15 1.33
C GLU A 482 39.47 16.79 -0.15
N ILE A 483 40.31 15.82 -0.44
CA ILE A 483 40.52 15.29 -1.78
C ILE A 483 39.97 13.87 -1.79
N ALA A 484 38.92 13.63 -2.57
CA ALA A 484 38.34 12.31 -2.77
C ALA A 484 39.36 11.37 -3.44
N LEU A 485 39.34 10.09 -3.04
CA LEU A 485 40.23 9.06 -3.53
C LEU A 485 39.43 7.85 -3.98
N GLU A 486 39.96 7.17 -4.99
CA GLU A 486 39.58 5.80 -5.33
C GLU A 486 39.96 4.84 -4.19
N PRO A 487 39.29 3.66 -4.08
CA PRO A 487 39.67 2.63 -3.12
C PRO A 487 41.17 2.28 -3.24
N PRO A 488 41.98 2.50 -2.19
CA PRO A 488 43.41 2.27 -2.27
C PRO A 488 43.73 0.79 -2.50
N ASN A 489 44.55 0.52 -3.51
CA ASN A 489 45.03 -0.82 -3.86
C ASN A 489 45.60 -1.61 -2.67
N ALA A 490 46.35 -0.94 -1.80
CA ALA A 490 46.92 -1.55 -0.60
C ALA A 490 45.86 -2.06 0.38
N ILE A 491 44.72 -1.37 0.50
CA ILE A 491 43.60 -1.80 1.36
C ILE A 491 42.93 -3.04 0.75
N LEU A 492 42.68 -3.03 -0.57
CA LEU A 492 42.10 -4.18 -1.27
C LEU A 492 42.96 -5.44 -1.10
N ASP A 493 44.28 -5.28 -1.30
CA ASP A 493 45.24 -6.37 -1.21
C ASP A 493 45.36 -6.91 0.22
N ALA A 494 45.35 -6.03 1.23
CA ALA A 494 45.33 -6.43 2.63
C ALA A 494 44.07 -7.23 2.97
N ILE A 495 42.89 -6.76 2.56
CA ILE A 495 41.63 -7.48 2.81
C ILE A 495 41.66 -8.87 2.17
N LEU A 496 42.03 -8.98 0.89
CA LEU A 496 42.07 -10.28 0.21
C LEU A 496 43.10 -11.24 0.83
N SER A 497 44.25 -10.72 1.28
CA SER A 497 45.36 -11.53 1.80
C SER A 497 45.20 -11.94 3.27
N ASN A 498 44.42 -11.21 4.07
CA ASN A 498 44.27 -11.46 5.51
C ASN A 498 43.62 -12.81 5.86
N GLY A 499 43.02 -13.52 4.90
CA GLY A 499 42.35 -14.80 5.15
C GLY A 499 41.37 -14.72 6.31
N THR A 500 41.45 -15.67 7.25
CA THR A 500 40.58 -15.71 8.44
C THR A 500 40.87 -14.61 9.48
N GLN A 501 41.98 -13.88 9.37
CA GLN A 501 42.29 -12.75 10.27
C GLN A 501 41.41 -11.52 10.00
N ARG A 502 40.65 -11.49 8.90
CA ARG A 502 39.68 -10.43 8.60
C ARG A 502 38.56 -10.30 9.63
N GLN A 503 38.18 -11.41 10.27
CA GLN A 503 37.07 -11.49 11.22
C GLN A 503 35.71 -11.04 10.64
N LEU A 504 35.44 -11.30 9.35
CA LEU A 504 34.08 -11.15 8.83
C LEU A 504 33.19 -12.29 9.35
N LYS A 505 31.87 -12.07 9.36
CA LYS A 505 30.87 -13.12 9.59
C LYS A 505 31.16 -14.30 8.67
N ARG A 506 31.18 -15.50 9.24
CA ARG A 506 31.38 -16.73 8.47
C ARG A 506 30.09 -17.10 7.75
N LEU A 507 30.20 -17.64 6.55
CA LEU A 507 29.10 -18.26 5.85
C LEU A 507 29.36 -19.77 5.76
N THR A 508 28.34 -20.58 6.00
CA THR A 508 28.36 -22.03 5.74
C THR A 508 27.68 -22.34 4.42
N ALA A 509 26.47 -21.81 4.23
CA ALA A 509 25.69 -21.94 3.01
C ALA A 509 24.58 -20.88 2.96
N VAL A 510 24.08 -20.63 1.76
CA VAL A 510 22.84 -19.89 1.53
C VAL A 510 21.74 -20.92 1.28
N ILE A 511 20.63 -20.79 1.99
CA ILE A 511 19.47 -21.68 1.90
C ILE A 511 18.27 -20.90 1.40
N SER A 512 17.42 -21.56 0.60
CA SER A 512 16.26 -20.94 -0.05
C SER A 512 14.92 -21.38 0.53
N ALA A 513 14.95 -22.20 1.58
CA ALA A 513 13.76 -22.73 2.25
C ALA A 513 14.02 -22.84 3.76
N PRO A 514 12.96 -22.78 4.59
CA PRO A 514 13.09 -22.99 6.03
C PRO A 514 13.73 -24.34 6.36
N VAL A 515 14.61 -24.34 7.36
CA VAL A 515 15.29 -25.56 7.83
C VAL A 515 15.19 -25.70 9.35
N MET A 516 15.22 -26.93 9.83
CA MET A 516 15.33 -27.22 11.26
C MET A 516 16.81 -27.38 11.64
N ARG A 517 17.24 -26.64 12.67
CA ARG A 517 18.55 -26.80 13.29
C ARG A 517 18.62 -28.10 14.09
N LEU A 518 19.85 -28.51 14.42
CA LEU A 518 20.09 -29.69 15.26
C LEU A 518 19.53 -29.56 16.67
N ASP A 519 19.36 -28.33 17.16
CA ASP A 519 18.74 -28.02 18.46
C ASP A 519 17.20 -28.02 18.43
N GLY A 520 16.60 -28.31 17.27
CA GLY A 520 15.15 -28.33 17.06
C GLY A 520 14.54 -26.98 16.71
N HIS A 521 15.30 -25.88 16.71
CA HIS A 521 14.79 -24.57 16.28
C HIS A 521 14.60 -24.49 14.77
N LEU A 522 13.47 -23.93 14.34
CA LEU A 522 13.17 -23.69 12.93
C LEU A 522 13.71 -22.32 12.49
N LEU A 523 14.57 -22.32 11.47
CA LEU A 523 14.98 -21.13 10.74
C LEU A 523 13.93 -20.82 9.67
N THR A 524 13.00 -19.91 9.97
CA THR A 524 11.88 -19.57 9.06
C THR A 524 11.91 -18.12 8.57
N ALA A 525 12.82 -17.28 9.09
CA ALA A 525 12.91 -15.86 8.77
C ALA A 525 14.17 -15.57 7.96
N GLU A 526 14.05 -14.74 6.92
CA GLU A 526 15.20 -14.30 6.11
C GLU A 526 16.29 -13.69 7.00
N GLY A 527 17.54 -13.98 6.64
CA GLY A 527 18.72 -13.38 7.25
C GLY A 527 19.80 -14.36 7.66
N TYR A 528 20.85 -13.79 8.25
CA TYR A 528 22.00 -14.54 8.75
C TYR A 528 21.73 -15.11 10.14
N ASP A 529 21.99 -16.40 10.30
CA ASP A 529 21.98 -17.07 11.58
C ASP A 529 23.41 -17.23 12.14
N PRO A 530 23.76 -16.59 13.26
CA PRO A 530 25.10 -16.69 13.83
C PRO A 530 25.47 -18.09 14.32
N ASP A 531 24.50 -18.93 14.72
CA ASP A 531 24.77 -20.24 15.33
C ASP A 531 25.15 -21.29 14.28
N THR A 532 24.46 -21.30 13.14
CA THR A 532 24.75 -22.22 12.02
C THR A 532 25.60 -21.60 10.91
N CYS A 533 25.79 -20.27 10.96
CA CYS A 533 26.38 -19.47 9.90
C CYS A 533 25.64 -19.60 8.55
N LEU A 534 24.35 -19.94 8.57
CA LEU A 534 23.51 -20.01 7.38
C LEU A 534 22.89 -18.64 7.07
N VAL A 535 22.66 -18.37 5.78
CA VAL A 535 21.83 -17.24 5.33
C VAL A 535 20.57 -17.80 4.69
N LEU A 536 19.41 -17.49 5.27
CA LEU A 536 18.11 -17.78 4.65
C LEU A 536 17.70 -16.61 3.75
N GLU A 537 17.55 -16.87 2.46
CA GLU A 537 17.03 -15.91 1.48
C GLU A 537 15.90 -16.61 0.73
N LEU A 538 14.66 -16.23 1.03
CA LEU A 538 13.51 -16.89 0.43
C LEU A 538 13.41 -16.43 -1.02
N ALA A 539 13.22 -17.39 -1.94
CA ALA A 539 13.00 -17.06 -3.35
C ALA A 539 11.76 -16.15 -3.46
N GLN A 540 11.94 -15.01 -4.13
CA GLN A 540 10.88 -14.01 -4.32
C GLN A 540 9.82 -14.47 -5.30
#